data_AF-A0A9J6F8M3-F1
#
_entry.id   AF-A0A9J6F8M3-F1
#
_cell.length_a   1.000
_cell.length_b   1.000
_cell.length_c   1.000
_cell.angle_alpha   90.00
_cell.angle_beta   90.00
_cell.angle_gamma   90.00
#
_symmetry.space_group_name_H-M   'P 1'
#
loop_
_entity.id
_entity.type
_entity.pdbx_description
1 polymer ?
#
loop_
_entity_poly.entity_id
_entity_poly.type
_entity_poly.pdbx_seq_one_letter_code
_entity_poly.pdbx_strand_id
1 'polypeptide(L)'
;MTKEKAAYLKEVEVERERAAKMKEMGKEEYDVKRQEEVINETLSMIPDSQKRLLVAYNELKEVLEGSEHLSETEEYLIAKEVLEQARQSLESI
;
A
#
# COMPACT_ATOMS: atom_id res chain seq x y z
N MET A 1 5.84 3.40 -4.77
CA MET A 1 4.52 2.77 -4.75
C MET A 1 4.31 1.96 -3.46
N THR A 2 5.22 1.06 -3.08
CA THR A 2 5.18 0.35 -1.79
C THR A 2 5.06 1.28 -0.58
N LYS A 3 5.90 2.33 -0.51
CA LYS A 3 5.85 3.34 0.57
C LYS A 3 4.58 4.19 0.55
N GLU A 4 4.04 4.46 -0.64
CA GLU A 4 2.82 5.24 -0.85
C GLU A 4 1.60 4.45 -0.37
N LYS A 5 1.47 3.19 -0.78
CA LYS A 5 0.45 2.26 -0.25
C LYS A 5 0.53 2.16 1.28
N ALA A 6 1.72 1.99 1.84
CA ALA A 6 1.91 1.89 3.28
C ALA A 6 1.48 3.17 4.03
N ALA A 7 1.72 4.35 3.43
CA ALA A 7 1.28 5.62 4.02
C ALA A 7 -0.25 5.71 4.06
N TYR A 8 -0.94 5.36 2.97
CA TYR A 8 -2.40 5.38 2.92
C TYR A 8 -3.03 4.35 3.88
N LEU A 9 -2.46 3.15 3.99
CA LEU A 9 -2.94 2.15 4.96
C LEU A 9 -2.83 2.66 6.40
N LYS A 10 -1.69 3.27 6.75
CA LYS A 10 -1.48 3.86 8.07
C LYS A 10 -2.46 5.00 8.34
N GLU A 11 -2.74 5.83 7.35
CA GLU A 11 -3.74 6.90 7.46
C GLU A 11 -5.14 6.34 7.70
N VAL A 12 -5.53 5.28 6.97
CA VAL A 12 -6.80 4.57 7.20
C VAL A 12 -6.89 4.02 8.62
N GLU A 13 -5.81 3.45 9.17
CA GLU A 13 -5.79 2.98 10.56
C GLU A 13 -6.02 4.11 11.56
N VAL A 14 -5.36 5.25 11.38
CA VAL A 14 -5.52 6.43 12.23
C VAL A 14 -6.94 6.97 12.18
N GLU A 15 -7.52 7.11 10.99
CA GLU A 15 -8.88 7.64 10.83
C GLU A 15 -9.94 6.64 11.35
N ARG A 16 -9.70 5.33 11.27
CA ARG A 16 -10.54 4.30 11.92
C ARG A 16 -10.49 4.39 13.44
N GLU A 17 -9.31 4.58 14.02
CA GLU A 17 -9.16 4.77 15.47
C GLU A 17 -9.88 6.04 15.94
N ARG A 18 -9.79 7.13 15.16
CA ARG A 18 -10.55 8.36 15.41
C ARG A 18 -12.05 8.10 15.37
N ALA A 19 -12.56 7.40 14.35
CA ALA A 19 -13.98 7.06 14.23
C ALA A 19 -14.48 6.22 15.42
N ALA A 20 -13.67 5.26 15.90
CA ALA A 20 -13.99 4.46 17.08
C ALA A 20 -14.11 5.33 18.33
N LYS A 21 -13.15 6.24 18.57
CA LYS A 21 -13.20 7.19 19.70
C LYS A 21 -14.43 8.12 19.62
N MET A 22 -14.80 8.59 18.43
CA MET A 22 -16.00 9.41 18.25
C MET A 22 -17.27 8.65 18.64
N LYS A 23 -17.37 7.36 18.29
CA LYS A 23 -18.48 6.49 18.69
C LYS A 23 -18.52 6.29 20.20
N GLU A 24 -17.37 6.04 20.84
CA GLU A 24 -17.27 5.89 22.30
C GLU A 24 -17.63 7.17 23.07
N MET A 25 -17.26 8.34 22.54
CA MET A 25 -17.59 9.63 23.13
C MET A 25 -19.05 10.06 22.91
N GLY A 26 -19.86 9.25 22.22
CA GLY A 26 -21.26 9.57 21.93
C GLY A 26 -21.42 10.79 21.02
N LYS A 27 -20.49 10.99 20.07
CA LYS A 27 -20.60 12.04 19.05
C LYS A 27 -21.85 11.85 18.20
N GLU A 28 -22.35 12.95 17.64
CA GLU A 28 -23.53 12.92 16.78
C GLU A 28 -23.31 12.04 15.56
N GLU A 29 -24.37 11.38 15.10
CA GLU A 29 -24.33 10.44 13.98
C GLU A 29 -23.80 11.11 12.69
N TYR A 30 -24.10 12.40 12.50
CA TYR A 30 -23.59 13.18 11.37
C TYR A 30 -22.06 13.28 11.39
N ASP A 31 -21.46 13.58 12.54
CA ASP A 31 -20.01 13.69 12.68
C ASP A 31 -19.32 12.35 12.42
N VAL A 32 -19.92 11.25 12.89
CA VAL A 32 -19.41 9.90 12.65
C VAL A 32 -19.51 9.52 11.17
N LYS A 33 -20.62 9.84 10.49
CA LYS A 33 -20.76 9.61 9.03
C LYS A 33 -19.74 10.38 8.22
N ARG A 34 -19.50 11.65 8.56
CA ARG A 34 -18.47 12.46 7.91
C ARG A 34 -17.08 11.86 8.08
N GLN A 35 -16.80 11.29 9.25
CA GLN A 35 -15.54 10.60 9.50
C GLN A 35 -15.42 9.29 8.68
N GLU A 36 -16.53 8.58 8.44
CA GLU A 36 -16.57 7.41 7.55
C GLU A 36 -16.35 7.79 6.07
N GLU A 37 -16.84 8.96 5.63
CA GLU A 37 -16.55 9.50 4.29
C GLU A 37 -15.05 9.77 4.09
N VAL A 38 -14.37 10.39 5.07
CA VAL A 38 -12.92 10.61 5.04
C VAL A 38 -12.16 9.29 4.87
N ILE A 39 -12.55 8.25 5.63
CA ILE A 39 -11.93 6.91 5.51
C ILE A 39 -12.09 6.36 4.09
N ASN A 40 -13.29 6.52 3.50
CA ASN A 40 -13.56 6.02 2.14
C ASN A 40 -12.78 6.78 1.07
N GLU A 41 -12.59 8.10 1.24
CA GLU A 41 -11.75 8.91 0.36
C GLU A 41 -10.30 8.41 0.39
N THR A 42 -9.72 8.18 1.58
CA THR A 42 -8.36 7.63 1.69
C THR A 42 -8.25 6.23 1.10
N LEU A 43 -9.25 5.37 1.32
CA LEU A 43 -9.31 4.03 0.72
C LEU A 43 -9.36 4.09 -0.82
N SER A 44 -10.04 5.08 -1.39
CA SER A 44 -10.16 5.23 -2.85
C SER A 44 -8.83 5.50 -3.55
N MET A 45 -7.81 5.95 -2.81
CA MET A 45 -6.46 6.22 -3.33
C MET A 45 -5.61 4.95 -3.47
N ILE A 46 -5.92 3.89 -2.72
CA ILE A 46 -5.12 2.65 -2.66
C ILE A 46 -5.15 1.82 -3.95
N PRO A 47 -6.30 1.61 -4.63
CA PRO A 47 -6.39 0.75 -5.80
C PRO A 47 -5.46 1.17 -6.96
N ASP A 48 -5.33 2.46 -7.22
CA ASP A 48 -4.46 2.96 -8.29
C ASP A 48 -2.98 2.73 -7.97
N SER A 49 -2.56 3.04 -6.74
CA SER A 49 -1.18 2.78 -6.30
C SER A 49 -0.87 1.28 -6.28
N GLN A 50 -1.83 0.41 -5.95
CA GLN A 50 -1.70 -1.05 -6.06
C GLN A 50 -1.56 -1.51 -7.51
N LYS A 51 -2.40 -1.00 -8.41
CA LYS A 51 -2.35 -1.35 -9.84
C LYS A 51 -1.00 -0.98 -10.45
N ARG A 52 -0.55 0.25 -10.21
CA ARG A 52 0.76 0.72 -10.69
C ARG A 52 1.92 -0.06 -10.06
N LEU A 53 1.83 -0.45 -8.78
CA LEU A 53 2.82 -1.32 -8.13
C LEU A 53 2.87 -2.71 -8.78
N LEU A 54 1.72 -3.30 -9.11
CA LEU A 54 1.64 -4.61 -9.77
C LEU A 54 2.29 -4.59 -11.15
N VAL A 55 2.07 -3.52 -11.93
CA VAL A 55 2.72 -3.35 -13.25
C VAL A 55 4.24 -3.29 -13.09
N ALA A 56 4.74 -2.41 -12.22
CA ALA A 56 6.19 -2.28 -11.98
C ALA A 56 6.82 -3.57 -11.42
N TYR A 57 6.09 -4.32 -10.58
CA TYR A 57 6.52 -5.62 -10.08
C TYR A 57 6.71 -6.62 -11.22
N ASN A 58 5.74 -6.74 -12.13
CA ASN A 58 5.81 -7.67 -13.25
C ASN A 58 6.95 -7.30 -14.22
N GLU A 59 7.11 -6.01 -14.51
CA GLU A 59 8.20 -5.51 -15.36
C GLU A 59 9.57 -5.83 -14.76
N LEU A 60 9.78 -5.55 -13.47
CA LEU A 60 11.05 -5.87 -12.79
C LEU A 60 11.31 -7.37 -12.72
N LYS A 61 10.26 -8.17 -12.50
CA LYS A 61 10.36 -9.63 -12.49
C LYS A 61 10.84 -10.16 -13.84
N GLU A 62 10.24 -9.70 -14.95
CA GLU A 62 10.62 -10.10 -16.30
C GLU A 62 12.07 -9.70 -16.62
N VAL A 63 12.49 -8.50 -16.20
CA VAL A 63 13.88 -8.04 -16.36
C VAL A 63 14.87 -8.94 -15.61
N LEU A 64 14.54 -9.35 -14.38
CA LEU A 64 15.39 -10.23 -13.58
C LEU A 64 15.48 -11.64 -14.18
N GLU A 65 14.36 -12.21 -14.62
CA GLU A 65 14.33 -13.51 -15.32
C GLU A 65 15.17 -13.49 -16.61
N GLY A 66 15.17 -12.38 -17.35
CA GLY A 66 16.03 -12.20 -18.53
C GLY A 66 17.51 -11.92 -18.22
N SER A 67 17.84 -11.60 -16.96
CA SER A 67 19.16 -11.12 -16.55
C SER A 67 19.85 -12.04 -15.53
N GLU A 68 19.49 -13.33 -15.47
CA GLU A 68 20.06 -14.29 -14.51
C GLU A 68 21.60 -14.39 -14.58
N HIS A 69 22.20 -14.12 -15.73
CA HIS A 69 23.65 -14.05 -15.90
C HIS A 69 24.33 -12.95 -15.07
N LEU A 70 23.55 -12.02 -14.52
CA LEU A 70 24.00 -10.96 -13.61
C LEU A 70 23.70 -11.31 -12.14
N SER A 71 23.36 -12.56 -11.80
CA SER A 71 22.87 -12.94 -10.46
C SER A 71 23.81 -12.61 -9.30
N GLU A 72 25.10 -12.44 -9.58
CA GLU A 72 26.12 -12.13 -8.59
C GLU A 72 26.41 -10.64 -8.45
N THR A 73 25.84 -9.78 -9.32
CA THR A 73 26.03 -8.35 -9.21
C THR A 73 25.18 -7.77 -8.09
N GLU A 74 25.69 -6.71 -7.47
CA GLU A 74 25.00 -6.01 -6.39
C GLU A 74 23.64 -5.50 -6.85
N GLU A 75 23.55 -4.97 -8.08
CA GLU A 75 22.31 -4.44 -8.64
C GLU A 75 21.23 -5.53 -8.80
N TYR A 76 21.60 -6.74 -9.23
CA TYR A 76 20.66 -7.85 -9.35
C TYR A 76 20.12 -8.27 -7.98
N LEU A 77 21.00 -8.36 -6.97
CA LEU A 77 20.62 -8.70 -5.61
C LEU A 77 19.70 -7.65 -4.98
N ILE A 78 20.02 -6.36 -5.16
CA ILE A 78 19.17 -5.24 -4.71
C ILE A 78 17.81 -5.29 -5.41
N ALA A 79 17.79 -5.46 -6.74
CA ALA A 79 16.56 -5.56 -7.50
C ALA A 79 15.69 -6.74 -7.03
N LYS A 80 16.30 -7.88 -6.71
CA LYS A 80 15.60 -9.04 -6.14
C LYS A 80 15.01 -8.75 -4.76
N GLU A 81 15.73 -8.04 -3.91
CA GLU A 81 15.22 -7.60 -2.61
C GLU A 81 14.03 -6.64 -2.76
N VAL A 82 14.14 -5.65 -3.66
CA VAL A 82 13.05 -4.70 -3.97
C VAL A 82 11.83 -5.43 -4.53
N LEU A 83 12.03 -6.42 -5.40
CA LEU A 83 10.96 -7.25 -5.95
C LEU A 83 10.21 -8.02 -4.84
N GLU A 84 10.93 -8.58 -3.86
CA GLU A 84 10.31 -9.27 -2.73
C GLU A 84 9.54 -8.30 -1.80
N GLN A 85 10.09 -7.12 -1.53
CA GLN A 85 9.38 -6.08 -0.76
C GLN A 85 8.08 -5.64 -1.48
N ALA A 86 8.13 -5.50 -2.80
CA ALA A 86 6.95 -5.22 -3.62
C ALA A 86 5.93 -6.36 -3.56
N ARG A 87 6.37 -7.63 -3.60
CA ARG A 87 5.50 -8.81 -3.46
C ARG A 87 4.74 -8.81 -2.14
N GLN A 88 5.44 -8.64 -1.02
CA GLN A 88 4.84 -8.58 0.32
C GLN A 88 3.84 -7.43 0.44
N SER A 89 4.16 -6.29 -0.16
CA SER A 89 3.25 -5.15 -0.20
C SER A 89 2.01 -5.42 -1.06
N LEU A 90 2.09 -6.21 -2.13
CA LEU A 90 0.92 -6.59 -2.94
C LEU A 90 0.03 -7.62 -2.24
N GLU A 91 0.60 -8.54 -1.48
CA GLU A 91 -0.12 -9.59 -0.74
C GLU A 91 -0.84 -9.10 0.52
N SER A 92 -0.38 -7.99 1.11
CA SER A 92 -1.04 -7.36 2.27
C SER A 92 -2.26 -6.54 1.81
N ILE A 93 -3.46 -7.09 1.98
CA ILE A 93 -4.78 -6.44 1.78
C ILE A 93 -5.52 -6.40 3.11
#